data_AF-X0Y3Z0-F1
#
_entry.id   AF-X0Y3Z0-F1
#
_cell.length_a   1.000
_cell.length_b   1.000
_cell.length_c   1.000
_cell.angle_alpha   90.00
_cell.angle_beta   90.00
_cell.angle_gamma   90.00
#
_symmetry.space_group_name_H-M   'P 1'
#
loop_
_entity.id
_entity.type
_entity.pdbx_description
1 polymer ?
#
loop_
_entity_poly.entity_id
_entity_poly.type
_entity_poly.pdbx_seq_one_letter_code
_entity_poly.pdbx_strand_id
1 'polypeptide(L)' 'MAKARLNPAQILALGFLVAIIIGTILLSLPVSTVNGQRLPFVDALFTATSATCVT' A
#
# COMPACT_ATOMS: atom_id res chain seq x y z
N MET A 1 -30.26 5.73 6.08
CA MET A 1 -28.97 5.16 5.62
C MET A 1 -28.27 6.23 4.77
N ALA A 2 -27.21 6.86 5.29
CA ALA A 2 -26.53 7.94 4.59
C ALA A 2 -25.87 7.40 3.31
N LYS A 3 -26.30 7.90 2.15
CA LYS A 3 -25.72 7.54 0.86
C LYS A 3 -24.44 8.35 0.70
N ALA A 4 -23.30 7.78 1.09
CA ALA A 4 -22.00 8.42 0.92
C ALA A 4 -21.76 8.60 -0.59
N ARG A 5 -22.01 9.82 -1.11
CA ARG A 5 -21.60 10.21 -2.46
C ARG A 5 -20.10 10.43 -2.42
N LEU A 6 -19.34 9.35 -2.57
CA LEU A 6 -17.89 9.42 -2.69
C LEU A 6 -17.55 10.16 -3.98
N ASN A 7 -16.81 11.25 -3.86
CA ASN A 7 -16.34 11.99 -5.02
C ASN A 7 -15.33 11.12 -5.80
N PRO A 8 -15.20 11.24 -7.13
CA PRO A 8 -14.26 10.42 -7.91
C PRO A 8 -12.83 10.44 -7.35
N ALA A 9 -12.39 11.58 -6.83
CA ALA A 9 -11.10 11.72 -6.15
C ALA A 9 -10.98 10.86 -4.87
N GLN A 10 -12.06 10.72 -4.10
CA GLN A 10 -12.07 9.88 -2.89
C GLN A 10 -12.01 8.39 -3.25
N ILE A 11 -12.68 7.98 -4.34
CA ILE A 11 -12.63 6.60 -4.84
C ILE A 11 -11.20 6.23 -5.23
N LEU A 12 -10.52 7.13 -5.95
CA LEU A 12 -9.12 6.95 -6.31
C LEU A 12 -8.24 6.90 -5.06
N ALA A 13 -8.37 7.85 -4.14
CA ALA A 13 -7.58 7.87 -2.91
C ALA A 13 -7.75 6.59 -2.09
N LEU A 14 -8.98 6.07 -1.98
CA LEU A 14 -9.27 4.82 -1.29
C LEU A 14 -8.63 3.63 -2.02
N GLY A 15 -8.67 3.60 -3.36
CA GLY A 15 -8.03 2.58 -4.18
C GLY A 15 -6.50 2.55 -3.98
N PHE A 16 -5.86 3.71 -4.00
CA PHE A 16 -4.43 3.85 -3.72
C PHE A 16 -4.09 3.40 -2.30
N LEU A 17 -4.86 3.83 -1.30
CA LEU A 17 -4.65 3.43 0.10
C LEU A 17 -4.72 1.90 0.26
N VAL A 18 -5.71 1.26 -0.34
CA VAL A 18 -5.87 -0.21 -0.30
C VAL A 18 -4.68 -0.90 -0.96
N ALA A 19 -4.24 -0.44 -2.14
CA ALA A 19 -3.08 -1.00 -2.82
C ALA A 19 -1.78 -0.85 -2.00
N ILE A 20 -1.56 0.30 -1.36
CA ILE A 20 -0.40 0.56 -0.52
C ILE A 20 -0.38 -0.37 0.70
N ILE A 21 -1.52 -0.54 1.37
CA ILE A 21 -1.63 -1.43 2.54
C ILE A 21 -1.34 -2.87 2.14
N ILE A 22 -1.92 -3.34 1.03
CA ILE A 22 -1.68 -4.69 0.52
C ILE A 22 -0.20 -4.87 0.17
N GLY A 23 0.40 -3.90 -0.54
CA GLY A 23 1.82 -3.89 -0.88
C GLY A 23 2.72 -3.94 0.36
N THR A 24 2.41 -3.13 1.38
CA THR A 24 3.18 -3.07 2.64
C THR A 24 3.13 -4.41 3.38
N ILE A 25 1.96 -5.05 3.46
CA ILE A 25 1.79 -6.36 4.11
C ILE A 25 2.57 -7.44 3.35
N LEU A 26 2.46 -7.46 2.01
CA LEU A 26 3.19 -8.40 1.16
C LEU A 26 4.71 -8.20 1.28
N LEU A 27 5.20 -6.96 1.32
CA LEU A 27 6.63 -6.66 1.40
C LEU A 27 7.22 -6.89 2.81
N SER A 28 6.39 -6.79 3.84
CA SER A 28 6.78 -7.10 5.23
C SER A 28 6.94 -8.61 5.48
N LEU A 29 6.49 -9.46 4.56
CA LEU A 29 6.71 -10.90 4.63
C LEU A 29 8.16 -11.25 4.25
N PRO A 30 8.83 -12.15 5.01
CA PRO A 30 10.23 -12.52 4.76
C PRO A 30 10.45 -13.26 3.42
N VAL A 31 9.38 -13.77 2.80
CA VAL A 31 9.44 -14.39 1.46
C VAL A 31 9.73 -13.36 0.36
N SER A 32 9.40 -12.09 0.62
CA SER A 32 9.53 -10.98 -0.32
C SER A 32 10.89 -10.28 -0.22
N THR A 33 11.73 -10.73 0.71
CA THR A 33 13.04 -10.13 1.01
C THR A 33 14.17 -11.08 0.65
N VAL A 34 15.14 -10.61 -0.14
CA VAL A 34 16.25 -11.42 -0.67
C VAL A 34 17.09 -12.07 0.44
N ASN A 35 17.22 -11.39 1.58
CA ASN A 35 18.02 -11.84 2.72
C ASN A 35 17.20 -12.65 3.76
N GLY A 36 15.91 -12.89 3.52
CA GLY A 36 14.99 -13.55 4.48
C GLY A 36 14.71 -12.74 5.76
N GLN A 37 15.21 -11.51 5.85
CA GLN A 37 14.98 -10.58 6.95
C GLN A 37 13.75 -9.73 6.66
N ARG A 38 12.82 -9.63 7.60
CA ARG A 38 11.64 -8.76 7.46
C ARG A 38 12.08 -7.32 7.16
N LEU A 39 11.47 -6.71 6.14
CA LEU A 39 11.68 -5.31 5.85
C LEU A 39 11.11 -4.47 7.02
N PRO A 40 11.82 -3.45 7.52
CA PRO A 40 11.26 -2.53 8.49
C PRO A 40 9.93 -1.94 7.98
N PHE A 41 8.93 -1.83 8.87
CA PHE A 41 7.57 -1.43 8.46
C PHE A 41 7.52 -0.09 7.73
N VAL A 42 8.34 0.88 8.17
CA VAL A 42 8.44 2.21 7.54
C VAL A 42 9.00 2.11 6.12
N ASP A 43 10.02 1.29 5.92
CA ASP A 43 10.62 1.06 4.60
C ASP A 43 9.63 0.33 3.67
N ALA A 44 8.91 -0.67 4.20
CA ALA A 44 7.90 -1.41 3.44
C ALA A 44 6.76 -0.50 2.97
N LEU A 45 6.32 0.43 3.83
CA LEU A 45 5.31 1.42 3.49
C LEU A 45 5.81 2.40 2.43
N PHE A 46 7.05 2.89 2.58
CA PHE A 46 7.67 3.82 1.62
C PHE A 46 7.84 3.18 0.24
N THR A 47 8.38 1.97 0.20
CA THR A 47 8.54 1.20 -1.05
C THR A 47 7.19 0.89 -1.70
N ALA A 48 6.19 0.43 -0.93
CA ALA A 48 4.86 0.16 -1.46
C ALA A 48 4.22 1.43 -2.06
N THR A 49 4.38 2.58 -1.39
CA THR A 49 3.86 3.87 -1.88
C THR A 49 4.55 4.31 -3.17
N SER A 50 5.88 4.29 -3.24
CA SER A 50 6.63 4.60 -4.46
C SER A 50 6.24 3.69 -5.63
N ALA A 51 6.09 2.38 -5.39
CA ALA A 51 5.68 1.43 -6.41
C ALA A 51 4.25 1.69 -6.92
N THR A 52 3.30 2.02 -6.05
CA THR A 52 1.92 2.36 -6.46
C THR A 52 1.82 3.70 -7.19
N CYS A 53 2.68 4.67 -6.89
CA CYS A 53 2.66 5.98 -7.53
C CYS A 53 3.32 5.99 -8.93
N VAL A 54 3.74 4.83 -9.46
CA VAL A 54 4.31 4.67 -10.81
C VAL A 54 5.41 5.70 -11.10
N THR A 55 6.51 5.65 -10.36
CA THR A 55 7.74 6.40 -10.70
C THR A 55 8.50 5.73 -11.81
#